data_AF-A0A242WFC7-F1
#
_entry.id   AF-A0A242WFC7-F1
#
_cell.length_a   1.000
_cell.length_b   1.000
_cell.length_c   1.000
_cell.angle_alpha   90.00
_cell.angle_beta   90.00
_cell.angle_gamma   90.00
#
_symmetry.space_group_name_H-M   'P 1'
#
loop_
_entity.id
_entity.type
_entity.pdbx_description
1 polymer ?
#
loop_
_entity_poly.entity_id
_entity_poly.type
_entity_poly.pdbx_seq_one_letter_code
_entity_poly.pdbx_strand_id
1 'polypeptide(L)'
;MYKGRAIEFEAKSTENVTRFDLKNIAQHQLNYLEKAEAIGAICFFFIEFSVYKSVFVLPLSVIQSYVEMSRQSKNKQPIPKADFNIYGYLVDQTERAPVDYLQYVDE
;
A
#
# COMPACT_ATOMS: atom_id res chain seq x y z
N MET A 1 14.17 -10.02 -2.86
CA MET A 1 13.79 -10.62 -4.16
C MET A 1 12.88 -11.81 -3.91
N TYR A 2 11.83 -11.97 -4.72
CA TYR A 2 10.89 -13.10 -4.67
C TYR A 2 10.67 -13.63 -6.08
N LYS A 3 10.83 -14.95 -6.29
CA LYS A 3 10.71 -15.59 -7.62
C LYS A 3 11.46 -14.87 -8.75
N GLY A 4 12.66 -14.34 -8.45
CA GLY A 4 13.48 -13.61 -9.44
C GLY A 4 13.06 -12.15 -9.69
N ARG A 5 12.03 -11.65 -8.99
CA ARG A 5 11.60 -10.24 -9.05
C ARG A 5 12.12 -9.46 -7.84
N ALA A 6 12.50 -8.21 -8.05
CA ALA A 6 12.78 -7.28 -6.96
C ALA A 6 11.50 -7.04 -6.13
N ILE A 7 11.66 -6.77 -4.84
CA ILE A 7 10.54 -6.39 -3.97
C ILE A 7 10.88 -4.99 -3.48
N GLU A 8 10.00 -4.04 -3.76
CA GLU A 8 10.12 -2.66 -3.31
C GLU A 8 8.85 -2.27 -2.57
N PHE A 9 8.97 -1.61 -1.42
CA PHE A 9 7.80 -1.22 -0.66
C PHE A 9 8.04 0.03 0.16
N GLU A 10 6.94 0.65 0.56
CA GLU A 10 6.91 1.77 1.48
C GLU A 10 6.04 1.44 2.68
N ALA A 11 6.42 1.92 3.86
CA ALA A 11 5.65 1.73 5.10
C ALA A 11 5.16 3.08 5.61
N LYS A 12 3.87 3.17 5.90
CA LYS A 12 3.22 4.36 6.46
C LYS A 12 2.28 3.97 7.58
N SER A 13 2.02 4.93 8.45
CA SER A 13 1.04 4.78 9.51
C SER A 13 0.06 5.95 9.51
N THR A 14 -1.11 5.72 10.11
CA THR A 14 -2.13 6.73 10.33
C THR A 14 -2.83 6.48 11.67
N GLU A 15 -3.06 7.56 12.41
CA GLU A 15 -3.93 7.55 13.59
C GLU A 15 -5.41 7.73 13.21
N ASN A 16 -5.71 8.09 11.96
CA ASN A 16 -7.09 8.20 11.49
C ASN A 16 -7.73 6.81 11.42
N VAL A 17 -8.85 6.64 12.11
CA VAL A 17 -9.52 5.34 12.27
C VAL A 17 -10.39 4.92 11.07
N THR A 18 -10.75 5.85 10.19
CA THR A 18 -11.68 5.58 9.07
C THR A 18 -11.05 5.69 7.69
N ARG A 19 -9.83 6.23 7.56
CA ARG A 19 -9.17 6.42 6.26
C ARG A 19 -7.66 6.62 6.37
N PHE A 20 -7.00 6.49 5.23
CA PHE A 20 -5.62 6.89 5.03
C PHE A 20 -5.54 8.09 4.07
N ASP A 21 -4.94 9.20 4.50
CA ASP A 21 -4.82 10.40 3.67
C ASP A 21 -3.64 10.27 2.69
N LEU A 22 -3.88 10.32 1.37
CA LEU A 22 -2.83 10.20 0.33
C LEU A 22 -1.69 11.24 0.45
N LYS A 23 -1.92 12.36 1.13
CA LYS A 23 -0.86 13.35 1.41
C LYS A 23 0.30 12.77 2.24
N ASN A 24 0.07 11.65 2.94
CA ASN A 24 1.07 10.96 3.73
C ASN A 24 2.07 10.17 2.86
N ILE A 25 1.80 10.05 1.55
CA ILE A 25 2.73 9.50 0.56
C ILE A 25 3.38 10.68 -0.17
N ALA A 26 4.70 10.80 -0.05
CA ALA A 26 5.43 11.83 -0.78
C ALA A 26 5.55 11.44 -2.25
N GLN A 27 5.47 12.41 -3.16
CA GLN A 27 5.47 12.15 -4.60
C GLN A 27 6.70 11.36 -5.08
N HIS A 28 7.87 11.60 -4.50
CA HIS A 28 9.08 10.88 -4.87
C HIS A 28 9.04 9.39 -4.49
N GLN A 29 8.31 9.02 -3.43
CA GLN A 29 8.11 7.62 -3.02
C GLN A 29 7.24 6.89 -4.04
N LEU A 30 6.14 7.53 -4.46
CA LEU A 30 5.28 7.00 -5.51
C LEU A 30 6.05 6.86 -6.83
N ASN A 31 6.78 7.91 -7.25
CA ASN A 31 7.60 7.87 -8.47
C ASN A 31 8.69 6.78 -8.43
N TYR A 32 9.25 6.50 -7.25
CA TYR A 32 10.25 5.45 -7.08
C TYR A 32 9.62 4.07 -7.31
N LEU A 33 8.50 3.78 -6.64
CA LEU A 33 7.80 2.51 -6.78
C LEU A 33 7.24 2.31 -8.20
N GLU A 34 6.73 3.36 -8.85
CA GLU A 34 6.29 3.31 -10.26
C GLU A 34 7.44 2.93 -11.20
N LYS A 35 8.64 3.50 -10.99
CA LYS A 35 9.82 3.14 -11.80
C LYS A 35 10.28 1.71 -11.54
N ALA A 36 10.23 1.25 -10.28
CA ALA A 36 10.58 -0.11 -9.93
C ALA A 36 9.59 -1.13 -10.52
N GLU A 37 8.29 -0.85 -10.44
CA GLU A 37 7.24 -1.67 -11.06
C GLU A 37 7.42 -1.77 -12.57
N ALA A 38 7.76 -0.66 -13.24
CA ALA A 38 8.00 -0.63 -14.69
C ALA A 38 9.18 -1.52 -15.15
N ILE A 39 10.13 -1.85 -14.27
CA ILE A 39 11.23 -2.79 -14.55
C ILE A 39 10.98 -4.20 -13.99
N GLY A 40 9.74 -4.50 -13.56
CA GLY A 40 9.30 -5.82 -13.15
C GLY A 40 9.37 -6.10 -11.64
N ALA A 41 9.67 -5.10 -10.81
CA ALA A 41 9.60 -5.26 -9.36
C ALA A 41 8.15 -5.47 -8.88
N ILE A 42 8.02 -6.12 -7.74
CA ILE A 42 6.79 -6.23 -6.97
C ILE A 42 6.74 -5.00 -6.06
N CYS A 43 5.71 -4.16 -6.20
CA CYS A 43 5.60 -2.91 -5.47
C CYS A 43 4.31 -2.80 -4.66
N PHE A 44 4.40 -2.47 -3.39
CA PHE A 44 3.23 -2.32 -2.50
C PHE A 44 3.52 -1.40 -1.32
N PHE A 45 2.49 -1.10 -0.54
CA PHE A 45 2.57 -0.32 0.69
C PHE A 45 2.16 -1.15 1.89
N PHE A 46 2.90 -1.04 3.00
CA PHE A 46 2.38 -1.36 4.32
C PHE A 46 1.72 -0.12 4.92
N ILE A 47 0.43 -0.21 5.23
CA ILE A 47 -0.33 0.86 5.87
C ILE A 47 -0.82 0.39 7.23
N GLU A 48 -0.27 0.97 8.30
CA GLU A 48 -0.72 0.74 9.66
C GLU A 48 -1.83 1.74 10.04
N PHE A 49 -2.94 1.21 10.55
CA PHE A 49 -3.90 1.98 11.34
C PHE A 49 -3.54 1.82 12.82
N SER A 50 -2.69 2.70 13.33
CA SER A 50 -1.97 2.50 14.61
C SER A 50 -2.90 2.43 15.83
N VAL A 51 -4.06 3.10 15.78
CA VAL A 51 -5.10 3.00 16.83
C VAL A 51 -5.60 1.56 16.99
N TYR A 52 -5.70 0.81 15.89
CA TYR A 52 -6.15 -0.57 15.86
C TYR A 52 -5.02 -1.59 15.84
N LYS A 53 -3.76 -1.13 15.74
CA LYS A 53 -2.57 -1.99 15.54
C LYS A 53 -2.73 -2.97 14.36
N SER A 54 -3.51 -2.59 13.36
CA SER A 54 -3.77 -3.37 12.16
C SER A 54 -2.90 -2.86 11.02
N VAL A 55 -2.13 -3.75 10.40
CA VAL A 55 -1.29 -3.44 9.25
C VAL A 55 -1.90 -4.06 8.01
N PHE A 56 -2.03 -3.28 6.95
CA PHE A 56 -2.49 -3.76 5.65
C PHE A 56 -1.37 -3.70 4.63
N VAL A 57 -1.30 -4.69 3.75
CA VAL A 57 -0.54 -4.63 2.49
C VAL A 57 -1.49 -4.15 1.41
N LEU A 58 -1.10 -3.10 0.70
CA LEU A 58 -1.89 -2.53 -0.38
C LEU A 58 -1.06 -2.49 -1.67
N PRO A 59 -1.52 -3.10 -2.77
CA PRO A 59 -0.83 -3.03 -4.06
C PRO A 59 -0.63 -1.58 -4.53
N LEU A 60 0.48 -1.31 -5.22
CA LEU A 60 0.76 0.01 -5.79
C LEU A 60 -0.37 0.50 -6.71
N SER A 61 -0.99 -0.40 -7.48
CA SER A 61 -2.10 -0.10 -8.40
C SER A 61 -3.32 0.53 -7.72
N VAL A 62 -3.60 0.16 -6.47
CA VAL A 62 -4.70 0.75 -5.68
C VAL A 62 -4.36 2.19 -5.32
N ILE A 63 -3.12 2.45 -4.87
CA ILE A 63 -2.65 3.81 -4.58
C ILE A 63 -2.71 4.68 -5.85
N GLN A 64 -2.24 4.17 -6.98
CA GLN A 64 -2.27 4.86 -8.27
C GLN A 64 -3.71 5.25 -8.66
N SER A 65 -4.65 4.31 -8.56
CA SER A 65 -6.08 4.55 -8.86
C SER A 65 -6.64 5.71 -8.03
N TYR A 66 -6.31 5.76 -6.73
CA TYR A 66 -6.71 6.84 -5.84
C TYR A 66 -6.03 8.18 -6.12
N VAL A 67 -4.77 8.16 -6.55
CA VAL A 67 -4.05 9.36 -7.02
C VAL A 67 -4.68 9.90 -8.31
N GLU A 68 -5.09 9.04 -9.24
CA GLU A 68 -5.76 9.44 -10.47
C GLU A 68 -7.14 10.03 -10.21
N MET A 69 -7.97 9.41 -9.37
CA MET A 69 -9.26 9.96 -8.94
C MET A 69 -9.10 11.34 -8.26
N SER A 70 -8.03 11.54 -7.50
CA SER A 70 -7.71 12.83 -6.87
C SER A 70 -7.40 13.93 -7.90
N ARG A 71 -6.77 13.58 -9.02
CA ARG A 71 -6.49 14.55 -10.11
C ARG A 71 -7.78 15.02 -10.79
N GLN A 72 -8.78 14.14 -10.92
CA GLN A 72 -10.06 14.46 -11.55
C GLN A 72 -10.98 15.30 -10.65
N SER A 73 -10.90 15.12 -9.32
CA SER A 73 -11.86 15.68 -8.36
C SER A 73 -11.43 17.01 -7.70
N LYS A 74 -10.36 17.68 -8.18
CA LYS A 74 -9.73 18.89 -7.59
C LYS A 74 -9.25 18.76 -6.13
N ASN A 75 -9.53 17.65 -5.44
CA ASN A 75 -9.15 17.39 -4.05
C ASN A 75 -8.46 16.02 -3.94
N LYS A 76 -7.44 15.93 -3.08
CA LYS A 76 -6.84 14.64 -2.73
C LYS A 76 -7.86 13.77 -2.00
N GLN A 77 -8.22 12.64 -2.61
CA GLN A 77 -9.15 11.67 -2.06
C GLN A 77 -8.40 10.76 -1.08
N PRO A 78 -8.78 10.70 0.20
CA PRO A 78 -8.25 9.70 1.11
C PRO A 78 -8.77 8.30 0.73
N ILE A 79 -8.05 7.25 1.12
CA ILE A 79 -8.47 5.87 0.93
C ILE A 79 -9.28 5.46 2.16
N PRO A 80 -10.58 5.14 2.05
CA PRO A 80 -11.38 4.68 3.18
C PRO A 80 -10.84 3.37 3.76
N LYS A 81 -10.92 3.17 5.08
CA LYS A 81 -10.53 1.91 5.74
C LYS A 81 -11.31 0.71 5.19
N ALA A 82 -12.54 0.91 4.73
CA ALA A 82 -13.34 -0.14 4.10
C ALA A 82 -12.63 -0.73 2.87
N ASP A 83 -12.00 0.11 2.05
CA ASP A 83 -11.29 -0.28 0.84
C ASP A 83 -10.03 -1.09 1.14
N PHE A 84 -9.40 -0.89 2.31
CA PHE A 84 -8.30 -1.74 2.76
C PHE A 84 -8.74 -3.19 3.02
N ASN A 85 -10.00 -3.42 3.38
CA ASN A 85 -10.53 -4.79 3.53
C ASN A 85 -10.91 -5.43 2.19
N ILE A 86 -11.05 -4.64 1.12
CA ILE A 86 -11.46 -5.09 -0.21
C ILE A 86 -10.22 -5.32 -1.09
N TYR A 87 -9.33 -4.32 -1.13
CA TYR A 87 -8.18 -4.30 -2.02
C TYR A 87 -6.85 -4.57 -1.30
N GLY A 88 -6.86 -4.50 0.03
CA GLY A 88 -5.70 -4.75 0.85
C GLY A 88 -5.75 -6.12 1.52
N TYR A 89 -4.58 -6.58 1.95
CA TYR A 89 -4.44 -7.78 2.74
C TYR A 89 -4.09 -7.42 4.19
N LEU A 90 -4.87 -7.93 5.16
CA LEU A 90 -4.57 -7.73 6.57
C LEU A 90 -3.39 -8.62 6.98
N VAL A 91 -2.32 -8.01 7.49
CA VAL A 91 -1.14 -8.73 7.97
C VAL A 91 -1.42 -9.26 9.38
N ASP A 92 -1.52 -10.57 9.50
CA ASP A 92 -1.59 -11.22 10.80
C ASP A 92 -0.27 -11.06 11.56
N GLN A 93 -0.36 -10.62 12.82
CA GLN A 93 0.79 -10.57 13.71
C GLN A 93 1.14 -12.00 14.15
N THR A 94 1.97 -12.67 13.38
CA THR A 94 2.55 -13.98 13.76
C THR A 94 3.93 -13.79 14.40
N GLU A 95 4.39 -14.76 15.18
CA GLU A 95 5.76 -14.75 15.76
C GLU A 95 6.87 -14.92 14.70
N ARG A 96 6.50 -15.11 13.43
CA ARG A 96 7.43 -15.19 12.31
C ARG A 96 7.38 -13.89 11.52
N ALA A 97 8.49 -13.55 10.86
CA ALA A 97 8.58 -12.37 10.02
C ALA A 97 7.36 -12.34 9.06
N PRO A 98 6.76 -11.16 8.81
CA PRO A 98 5.59 -10.98 7.96
C PRO A 98 5.99 -11.25 6.50
N VAL A 99 6.32 -12.49 6.16
CA VAL A 99 6.80 -12.94 4.85
C VAL A 99 5.63 -13.44 4.00
N ASP A 100 4.46 -13.61 4.61
CA ASP A 100 3.30 -14.23 3.98
C ASP A 100 2.45 -13.26 3.14
N TYR A 101 2.92 -12.05 2.88
CA TYR A 101 2.26 -11.17 1.91
C TYR A 101 2.60 -11.52 0.46
N LEU A 102 3.71 -12.22 0.22
CA LEU A 102 4.18 -12.58 -1.12
C LEU A 102 3.31 -13.66 -1.78
N GLN A 103 2.57 -14.46 -0.99
CA GLN A 103 1.60 -15.40 -1.56
C GLN A 103 0.48 -14.68 -2.34
N TYR A 104 0.17 -13.43 -1.98
CA TYR A 104 -0.87 -12.62 -2.63
C TYR A 104 -0.35 -11.77 -3.79
N VAL A 105 0.97 -11.75 -4.00
CA VAL A 105 1.56 -11.09 -5.17
C VAL A 105 1.53 -12.01 -6.40
N ASP A 106 1.31 -13.31 -6.19
CA ASP A 106 1.25 -14.33 -7.24
C ASP A 106 -0.17 -14.64 -7.75
N GLU A 107 -1.22 -14.03 -7.19
CA GLU A 107 -2.60 -14.15 -7.70
C GLU A 107 -2.93 -13.10 -8.78
#